data_AF-A0A8S2YYV9-F1
#
_entry.id   AF-A0A8S2YYV9-F1
#
_cell.length_a   1.000
_cell.length_b   1.000
_cell.length_c   1.000
_cell.angle_alpha   90.00
_cell.angle_beta   90.00
_cell.angle_gamma   90.00
#
_symmetry.space_group_name_H-M   'P 1'
#
loop_
_entity.id
_entity.type
_entity.pdbx_description
1 polymer ?
#
loop_
_entity_poly.entity_id
_entity_poly.type
_entity_poly.pdbx_seq_one_letter_code
_entity_poly.pdbx_strand_id
1 'polypeptide(L)' 'MDQIKTPVLLQLGKKDKRVPFSVGLRYYECLKANKIPTKLYVYDSNHALSETSCASDCFVNTILFIHEHL' A
#
# COMPACT_ATOMS: atom_id res chain seq x y z
N MET A 1 0.75 3.66 -17.59
CA MET A 1 0.49 4.21 -16.23
C MET A 1 0.01 5.66 -16.29
N ASP A 2 -0.22 6.19 -17.50
CA ASP A 2 -0.30 7.63 -17.76
C ASP A 2 -1.59 8.29 -17.29
N GLN A 3 -2.55 7.50 -16.82
CA GLN A 3 -3.83 7.97 -16.27
C GLN A 3 -3.76 8.27 -14.77
N ILE A 4 -2.80 7.70 -14.04
CA ILE A 4 -2.67 7.94 -12.60
C ILE A 4 -1.92 9.26 -12.40
N LYS A 5 -2.57 10.23 -11.74
CA LYS A 5 -2.04 11.58 -11.51
C LYS A 5 -1.97 11.99 -10.04
N THR A 6 -2.47 11.14 -9.15
CA THR A 6 -2.53 11.41 -7.71
C THR A 6 -1.47 10.61 -6.96
N PRO A 7 -1.03 11.08 -5.78
CA PRO A 7 -0.27 10.25 -4.86
C PRO A 7 -1.00 8.93 -4.55
N VAL A 8 -0.25 7.84 -4.37
CA VAL A 8 -0.81 6.50 -4.09
C VAL A 8 -0.22 5.92 -2.81
N LEU A 9 -1.08 5.42 -1.93
CA LEU A 9 -0.71 4.61 -0.77
C LEU A 9 -1.04 3.15 -1.04
N LEU A 10 -0.07 2.25 -0.84
CA LEU A 10 -0.27 0.81 -0.88
C LEU A 10 0.05 0.20 0.50
N GLN A 11 -0.79 -0.72 0.96
CA GLN A 11 -0.65 -1.42 2.23
C GLN A 11 -0.89 -2.91 1.97
N LEU A 12 0.16 -3.73 2.04
CA LEU A 12 0.15 -5.10 1.52
C LEU A 12 0.48 -6.13 2.61
N GLY A 13 -0.26 -7.23 2.63
CA GLY A 13 0.04 -8.40 3.45
C GLY A 13 1.00 -9.35 2.74
N LYS A 14 2.17 -9.62 3.32
CA LYS A 14 3.20 -10.52 2.76
C LYS A 14 2.72 -11.96 2.64
N LYS A 15 1.80 -12.39 3.50
CA LYS A 15 1.23 -13.75 3.57
C LYS A 15 -0.15 -13.83 2.93
N ASP A 16 -0.53 -12.88 2.07
CA ASP A 16 -1.79 -12.91 1.34
C ASP A 16 -1.84 -14.13 0.39
N LYS A 17 -2.85 -14.99 0.61
CA LYS A 17 -3.12 -16.19 -0.17
C LYS A 17 -4.22 -16.00 -1.22
N ARG A 18 -5.00 -14.92 -1.11
CA ARG A 18 -6.07 -14.57 -2.07
C ARG A 18 -5.51 -13.82 -3.26
N VAL A 19 -4.57 -12.90 -3.01
CA VAL A 19 -3.87 -12.12 -4.02
C VAL A 19 -2.37 -12.24 -3.77
N PRO A 20 -1.57 -12.74 -4.72
CA PRO A 20 -0.13 -12.86 -4.52
C PRO A 20 0.51 -11.50 -4.24
N PHE A 21 1.31 -11.42 -3.16
CA PHE A 21 2.04 -10.21 -2.75
C PHE A 21 2.85 -9.57 -3.89
N SER A 22 3.42 -10.39 -4.77
CA SER A 22 4.21 -9.94 -5.94
C SER A 22 3.43 -9.03 -6.90
N VAL A 23 2.10 -9.16 -6.96
CA VAL A 23 1.26 -8.31 -7.82
C VAL A 23 1.24 -6.88 -7.31
N GLY A 24 1.00 -6.69 -6.01
CA GLY A 24 1.04 -5.37 -5.39
C GLY A 24 2.44 -4.75 -5.44
N LEU A 25 3.48 -5.56 -5.24
CA LEU A 25 4.86 -5.09 -5.35
C LEU A 25 5.22 -4.65 -6.77
N ARG A 26 4.81 -5.42 -7.80
CA ARG A 26 4.99 -5.03 -9.20
C ARG A 26 4.29 -3.71 -9.51
N TYR A 27 3.06 -3.54 -9.02
CA TYR A 27 2.32 -2.30 -9.21
C TYR A 27 3.03 -1.10 -8.58
N TYR A 28 3.55 -1.25 -7.36
CA TYR A 28 4.40 -0.25 -6.71
C TYR A 28 5.64 0.11 -7.55
N GLU A 29 6.36 -0.89 -8.07
CA GLU A 29 7.53 -0.68 -8.93
C GLU A 29 7.16 0.10 -10.19
N CYS A 30 6.03 -0.24 -10.83
CA CYS A 30 5.53 0.48 -11.99
C CYS A 30 5.17 1.94 -11.64
N LEU A 31 4.52 2.21 -10.50
CA LEU A 31 4.20 3.57 -10.07
C LEU A 31 5.46 4.40 -9.86
N LYS A 32 6.47 3.83 -9.19
CA LYS A 32 7.78 4.48 -8.99
C LYS A 32 8.52 4.76 -10.29
N ALA A 33 8.55 3.79 -11.21
CA ALA A 33 9.19 3.98 -12.52
C ALA A 33 8.55 5.13 -13.31
N ASN A 34 7.26 5.38 -13.11
CA ASN A 34 6.52 6.48 -13.71
C ASN A 34 6.54 7.79 -12.89
N LYS A 35 7.40 7.88 -11.87
CA LYS A 35 7.58 9.05 -11.00
C LYS A 35 6.28 9.49 -10.28
N ILE A 36 5.36 8.57 -10.06
CA ILE A 36 4.15 8.84 -9.27
C ILE A 36 4.53 8.85 -7.79
N PRO A 37 4.20 9.91 -7.01
CA PRO A 37 4.42 9.91 -5.57
C PRO A 37 3.70 8.72 -4.94
N THR A 38 4.47 7.79 -4.36
CA THR A 38 3.92 6.50 -3.90
C THR A 38 4.55 6.10 -2.58
N LYS A 39 3.72 5.66 -1.63
CA LYS A 39 4.15 5.09 -0.35
C LYS A 39 3.67 3.64 -0.23
N LEU A 40 4.53 2.76 0.29
CA LEU A 40 4.23 1.34 0.46
C LEU A 40 4.53 0.90 1.90
N TYR A 41 3.55 0.28 2.54
CA TYR A 41 3.73 -0.48 3.78
C TYR A 41 3.54 -1.97 3.51
N VAL A 42 4.45 -2.78 4.04
CA VAL A 42 4.39 -4.24 3.93
C VAL A 42 4.30 -4.83 5.32
N TYR A 43 3.24 -5.59 5.55
CA TYR A 43 2.94 -6.20 6.83
C TYR A 43 3.18 -7.71 6.76
N ASP A 44 3.72 -8.30 7.83
CA ASP A 44 3.86 -9.75 7.95
C ASP A 44 2.54 -10.46 8.29
N SER A 45 1.46 -10.07 7.61
CA SER A 45 0.09 -10.53 7.83
C SER A 45 -0.56 -11.04 6.53
N ASN A 46 -1.79 -11.50 6.65
CA ASN A 46 -2.59 -12.06 5.55
C ASN A 46 -3.39 -10.97 4.80
N HIS A 47 -4.32 -11.39 3.95
CA HIS A 47 -5.17 -10.49 3.16
C HIS A 47 -5.95 -9.44 3.99
N ALA A 48 -6.38 -9.80 5.20
CA ALA A 48 -7.27 -8.96 5.98
C ALA A 48 -6.54 -7.88 6.79
N LEU A 49 -5.22 -8.02 6.99
CA LEU A 49 -4.42 -7.13 7.85
C LEU A 49 -5.05 -6.92 9.25
N SER A 50 -5.75 -7.94 9.75
CA SER A 50 -6.69 -7.83 10.87
C SER A 50 -6.04 -7.95 12.26
N GLU A 51 -4.77 -8.31 12.34
CA GLU A 51 -4.03 -8.29 13.59
C GLU A 51 -4.01 -6.88 14.17
N THR A 52 -4.28 -6.71 15.46
CA THR A 52 -4.51 -5.38 16.06
C THR A 52 -3.38 -4.39 15.80
N SER A 53 -2.12 -4.84 15.87
CA SER A 53 -0.94 -4.03 15.58
C SER A 53 -0.91 -3.59 14.11
N CYS A 54 -1.19 -4.52 13.19
CA CYS A 54 -1.25 -4.27 11.76
C CYS A 54 -2.39 -3.31 11.41
N ALA A 55 -3.61 -3.56 11.89
CA ALA A 55 -4.78 -2.76 11.60
C ALA A 55 -4.65 -1.33 12.14
N SER A 56 -4.14 -1.17 13.36
CA SER A 56 -3.93 0.15 13.97
C SER A 56 -2.89 0.96 13.20
N ASP A 57 -1.76 0.33 12.83
CA ASP A 57 -0.72 0.97 12.03
C ASP A 57 -1.23 1.33 10.62
N CYS A 58 -1.99 0.43 9.98
CA CYS A 58 -2.63 0.71 8.69
C CYS A 58 -3.53 1.95 8.78
N PHE A 59 -4.36 2.02 9.82
CA PHE A 59 -5.28 3.13 10.02
C PHE A 59 -4.53 4.45 10.19
N VAL A 60 -3.56 4.52 11.10
CA VAL A 60 -2.78 5.74 11.36
C VAL A 60 -2.04 6.19 10.11
N ASN A 61 -1.38 5.28 9.40
CA ASN A 61 -0.65 5.63 8.17
C ASN A 61 -1.58 6.07 7.05
N THR A 62 -2.80 5.55 6.98
CA THR A 62 -3.82 6.02 6.04
C THR A 62 -4.23 7.47 6.34
N ILE A 63 -4.51 7.79 7.61
CA ILE A 63 -4.89 9.15 8.02
C ILE A 63 -3.75 10.14 7.77
N LEU A 64 -2.51 9.78 8.12
CA LEU A 64 -1.35 10.62 7.87
C LEU A 64 -1.14 10.88 6.37
N PHE A 65 -1.30 9.86 5.54
CA PHE A 65 -1.18 10.00 4.08
C PHE A 65 -2.27 10.91 3.51
N ILE A 66 -3.51 10.76 3.99
CA ILE A 66 -4.62 11.64 3.59
C ILE A 66 -4.32 13.08 4.01
N HIS A 67 -3.93 13.32 5.26
CA HIS A 67 -3.60 14.65 5.76
C HIS A 67 -2.43 15.31 5.01
N GLU A 68 -1.48 14.54 4.49
CA GLU A 68 -0.35 15.05 3.70
C GLU A 68 -0.75 15.47 2.27
N HIS A 69 -1.84 14.90 1.73
CA HIS A 69 -2.15 14.99 0.30
C HIS A 69 -3.57 15.48 -0.04
N LEU A 70 -4.44 15.69 0.95
CA LEU A 70 -5.76 16.33 0.84
C LEU A 70 -5.85 17.54 1.78
#